data_AF-A0A0H2UD66-F1
#
_entry.id   AF-A0A0H2UD66-F1
#
_cell.length_a   1.000
_cell.length_b   1.000
_cell.length_c   1.000
_cell.angle_alpha   90.00
_cell.angle_beta   90.00
_cell.angle_gamma   90.00
#
_symmetry.space_group_name_H-M   'P 1'
#
loop_
_entity.id
_entity.type
_entity.pdbx_description
1 polymer ?
#
loop_
_entity_poly.entity_id
_entity_poly.type
_entity_poly.pdbx_seq_one_letter_code
_entity_poly.pdbx_strand_id
1 'polypeptide(L)'
;MGPKTNKAQVGRPIPHRFASKAASRPPLPHSDSSSSEDNTRNNKSSSDEDSEESEMDSSSAQTDNLTEQLKLLAFTADNNELTELQATPLFTAKVQKQAGAMAGHKAFTQYGLLAADASMDVRKARSPGDAHDSRLFYNIAAPSSIFVCGSQGSGKSHTLSCLLENCLLSSTANVLPRSLTGIVFHYDTFVTDAGGEPCEAAYLASNSAVKKVYAAIPGVTVRPLRLDEKDLNTKRMMGLMGVDDSNSIPLYLHVVQRILRDLRLDQQALAAADGRRSVPFQYRKFKEMMESEELTPAQAAPLKQRLDTLESFMVKKQAYSYNFLTTERGSVRKVTPDDLGTDWTPQASQLTIVDLSCPCVKADTACSLFNICLSLFLEQDSSRIGRVVALDEAHKY
;
A
#
# COMPACT_ATOMS: atom_id res chain seq x y z
N MET A 1 41.70 24.31 25.72
CA MET A 1 41.30 22.90 25.57
C MET A 1 40.33 22.79 24.40
N GLY A 2 40.28 21.68 23.69
CA GLY A 2 39.29 21.45 22.62
C GLY A 2 39.05 19.94 22.43
N PRO A 3 37.80 19.49 22.21
CA PRO A 3 37.48 18.07 22.16
C PRO A 3 37.97 17.43 20.85
N LYS A 4 39.07 16.68 20.93
CA LYS A 4 39.48 15.76 19.85
C LYS A 4 38.64 14.48 19.93
N THR A 5 37.68 14.30 19.03
CA THR A 5 36.87 13.08 18.92
C THR A 5 37.22 12.25 17.68
N ASN A 6 38.49 11.80 17.60
CA ASN A 6 38.85 10.71 16.70
C ASN A 6 38.14 9.42 17.17
N LYS A 7 37.42 8.73 16.28
CA LYS A 7 36.83 7.41 16.61
C LYS A 7 36.91 6.45 15.41
N ALA A 8 38.00 5.70 15.30
CA ALA A 8 38.16 4.63 14.32
C ALA A 8 39.14 3.54 14.81
N GLN A 9 38.61 2.37 15.19
CA GLN A 9 39.22 1.03 15.15
C GLN A 9 38.08 0.05 15.51
N VAL A 10 37.54 -0.77 14.60
CA VAL A 10 38.16 -1.95 13.95
C VAL A 10 38.41 -3.08 14.96
N GLY A 11 37.40 -3.94 15.13
CA GLY A 11 37.56 -5.27 15.71
C GLY A 11 37.99 -6.28 14.63
N ARG A 12 38.78 -7.29 15.01
CA ARG A 12 39.17 -8.40 14.11
C ARG A 12 38.04 -9.43 13.97
N PRO A 13 37.93 -10.14 12.83
CA PRO A 13 36.96 -11.23 12.68
C PRO A 13 37.33 -12.44 13.55
N ILE A 14 36.33 -13.08 14.15
CA ILE A 14 36.45 -14.37 14.84
C ILE A 14 35.73 -15.43 13.98
N PRO A 15 36.42 -16.49 13.52
CA PRO A 15 35.80 -17.51 12.67
C PRO A 15 35.19 -18.65 13.50
N HIS A 16 33.86 -18.69 13.63
CA HIS A 16 33.17 -19.87 14.17
C HIS A 16 32.18 -20.48 13.17
N ARG A 17 32.51 -21.70 12.72
CA ARG A 17 31.54 -22.66 12.19
C ARG A 17 30.51 -22.96 13.27
N PHE A 18 29.23 -22.96 12.92
CA PHE A 18 28.25 -23.84 13.58
C PHE A 18 27.33 -24.47 12.54
N ALA A 19 27.17 -25.78 12.62
CA ALA A 19 26.18 -26.54 11.86
C ALA A 19 24.98 -26.80 12.78
N SER A 20 23.77 -26.44 12.33
CA SER A 20 22.53 -26.70 13.05
C SER A 20 22.13 -28.18 12.93
N LYS A 21 22.49 -28.99 13.92
CA LYS A 21 21.96 -30.35 14.07
C LYS A 21 20.62 -30.28 14.82
N ALA A 22 19.60 -30.96 14.31
CA ALA A 22 18.25 -30.92 14.89
C ALA A 22 18.20 -31.51 16.32
N ALA A 23 17.32 -30.94 17.16
CA ALA A 23 17.00 -31.43 18.49
C ALA A 23 15.48 -31.39 18.71
N SER A 24 14.92 -32.46 19.28
CA SER A 24 13.47 -32.66 19.47
C SER A 24 12.96 -32.04 20.78
N ARG A 25 11.69 -31.61 20.79
CA ARG A 25 10.97 -31.23 22.01
C ARG A 25 10.52 -32.48 22.80
N PRO A 26 10.62 -32.48 24.14
CA PRO A 26 9.85 -33.39 25.01
C PRO A 26 8.42 -32.85 25.25
N PRO A 27 7.48 -33.70 25.72
CA PRO A 27 6.08 -33.33 25.96
C PRO A 27 5.82 -32.70 27.35
N LEU A 28 4.63 -32.12 27.50
CA LEU A 28 4.08 -31.60 28.77
C LEU A 28 3.27 -32.68 29.53
N PRO A 29 3.23 -32.67 30.88
CA PRO A 29 2.37 -33.54 31.68
C PRO A 29 0.96 -32.95 31.89
N HIS A 30 -0.01 -33.82 32.13
CA HIS A 30 -1.35 -33.48 32.64
C HIS A 30 -1.38 -33.50 34.18
N SER A 31 -2.33 -32.78 34.78
CA SER A 31 -2.74 -32.97 36.19
C SER A 31 -4.20 -32.52 36.39
N ASP A 32 -5.05 -33.47 36.78
CA ASP A 32 -6.48 -33.25 37.11
C ASP A 32 -6.69 -33.02 38.62
N SER A 33 -7.97 -32.90 39.02
CA SER A 33 -8.53 -33.06 40.38
C SER A 33 -8.48 -31.89 41.38
N SER A 34 -9.49 -31.03 41.26
CA SER A 34 -10.62 -30.88 42.22
C SER A 34 -10.42 -30.65 43.73
N SER A 35 -11.42 -29.94 44.30
CA SER A 35 -11.74 -29.77 45.73
C SER A 35 -10.87 -28.75 46.50
N SER A 36 -11.37 -28.03 47.51
CA SER A 36 -12.69 -28.08 48.18
C SER A 36 -13.09 -26.71 48.77
N GLU A 37 -14.36 -26.35 48.68
CA GLU A 37 -15.01 -25.43 49.62
C GLU A 37 -16.30 -26.07 50.16
N ASP A 38 -16.54 -25.92 51.47
CA ASP A 38 -17.73 -26.41 52.17
C ASP A 38 -18.10 -25.40 53.27
N ASN A 39 -19.37 -24.98 53.31
CA ASN A 39 -20.06 -24.55 54.54
C ASN A 39 -21.57 -24.42 54.30
N THR A 40 -22.33 -25.49 54.56
CA THR A 40 -23.81 -25.46 54.60
C THR A 40 -24.40 -24.60 55.72
N ARG A 41 -25.51 -23.90 55.44
CA ARG A 41 -26.74 -23.69 56.25
C ARG A 41 -27.72 -22.85 55.41
N ASN A 42 -29.02 -23.14 55.30
CA ASN A 42 -29.93 -23.74 56.29
C ASN A 42 -31.13 -24.50 55.66
N ASN A 43 -31.85 -25.23 56.53
CA ASN A 43 -33.16 -25.89 56.31
C ASN A 43 -34.34 -24.90 56.11
N LYS A 44 -35.58 -25.25 55.70
CA LYS A 44 -36.22 -26.40 54.99
C LYS A 44 -37.76 -26.26 55.06
N SER A 45 -38.52 -26.65 54.01
CA SER A 45 -39.99 -26.88 53.97
C SER A 45 -40.94 -25.68 54.25
N SER A 46 -42.16 -25.59 53.70
CA SER A 46 -42.88 -26.40 52.69
C SER A 46 -44.10 -25.62 52.11
N SER A 47 -44.57 -26.05 50.93
CA SER A 47 -45.97 -25.96 50.41
C SER A 47 -46.75 -24.65 50.52
N ASP A 48 -47.07 -24.05 49.36
CA ASP A 48 -48.34 -24.31 48.67
C ASP A 48 -48.16 -24.07 47.15
N GLU A 49 -49.14 -24.44 46.32
CA GLU A 49 -48.97 -24.68 44.87
C GLU A 49 -49.42 -23.52 43.94
N ASP A 50 -48.93 -23.61 42.69
CA ASP A 50 -49.41 -23.01 41.43
C ASP A 50 -49.54 -21.48 41.25
N SER A 51 -48.62 -20.94 40.45
CA SER A 51 -48.93 -20.05 39.32
C SER A 51 -47.80 -20.15 38.27
N GLU A 52 -48.09 -20.75 37.11
CA GLU A 52 -47.14 -20.91 36.00
C GLU A 52 -46.93 -19.59 35.24
N GLU A 53 -45.69 -19.22 34.90
CA GLU A 53 -45.37 -18.52 33.63
C GLU A 53 -43.85 -18.41 33.34
N SER A 54 -43.47 -18.63 32.06
CA SER A 54 -42.36 -17.94 31.36
C SER A 54 -40.87 -18.38 31.40
N GLU A 55 -40.45 -19.56 31.89
CA GLU A 55 -39.02 -19.98 31.76
C GLU A 55 -38.65 -20.81 30.50
N MET A 56 -39.60 -21.39 29.75
CA MET A 56 -39.26 -22.31 28.63
C MET A 56 -38.71 -21.62 27.35
N ASP A 57 -39.07 -20.37 27.08
CA ASP A 57 -38.87 -19.74 25.75
C ASP A 57 -37.45 -19.25 25.47
N SER A 58 -36.56 -19.28 26.47
CA SER A 58 -35.15 -18.89 26.31
C SER A 58 -34.31 -19.95 25.59
N SER A 59 -34.64 -21.23 25.80
CA SER A 59 -33.86 -22.38 25.29
C SER A 59 -34.20 -22.74 23.84
N SER A 60 -35.48 -22.62 23.47
CA SER A 60 -35.96 -22.66 22.09
C SER A 60 -35.28 -21.56 21.27
N ALA A 61 -35.42 -20.30 21.68
CA ALA A 61 -34.84 -19.16 20.97
C ALA A 61 -33.31 -19.26 20.77
N GLN A 62 -32.57 -19.84 21.72
CA GLN A 62 -31.12 -20.07 21.56
C GLN A 62 -30.79 -21.23 20.61
N THR A 63 -31.57 -22.32 20.61
CA THR A 63 -31.35 -23.47 19.72
C THR A 63 -31.82 -23.22 18.28
N ASP A 64 -32.89 -22.43 18.10
CA ASP A 64 -33.32 -21.93 16.80
C ASP A 64 -32.29 -20.95 16.22
N ASN A 65 -31.78 -20.01 17.03
CA ASN A 65 -30.76 -19.07 16.59
C ASN A 65 -29.43 -19.77 16.24
N LEU A 66 -29.02 -20.79 17.00
CA LEU A 66 -27.91 -21.68 16.62
C LEU A 66 -28.20 -22.42 15.29
N THR A 67 -29.43 -22.89 15.08
CA THR A 67 -29.80 -23.63 13.86
C THR A 67 -29.81 -22.71 12.63
N GLU A 68 -30.28 -21.47 12.74
CA GLU A 68 -30.18 -20.47 11.66
C GLU A 68 -28.72 -20.05 11.42
N GLN A 69 -27.92 -19.84 12.47
CA GLN A 69 -26.48 -19.58 12.32
C GLN A 69 -25.75 -20.73 11.61
N LEU A 70 -26.09 -21.98 11.91
CA LEU A 70 -25.53 -23.15 11.23
C LEU A 70 -26.01 -23.26 9.76
N LYS A 71 -27.23 -22.82 9.43
CA LYS A 71 -27.68 -22.69 8.02
C LYS A 71 -26.88 -21.61 7.27
N LEU A 72 -26.54 -20.48 7.92
CA LEU A 72 -25.67 -19.45 7.34
C LEU A 72 -24.22 -19.93 7.13
N LEU A 73 -23.80 -20.98 7.84
CA LEU A 73 -22.49 -21.63 7.69
C LEU A 73 -22.53 -22.88 6.79
N ALA A 74 -23.70 -23.30 6.31
CA ALA A 74 -23.88 -24.50 5.51
C ALA A 74 -23.48 -24.24 4.03
N PHE A 75 -22.22 -24.50 3.70
CA PHE A 75 -21.73 -24.44 2.32
C PHE A 75 -22.45 -25.45 1.43
N THR A 76 -23.09 -24.97 0.36
CA THR A 76 -23.61 -25.81 -0.74
C THR A 76 -22.46 -26.22 -1.65
N ALA A 77 -21.93 -27.43 -1.42
CA ALA A 77 -20.72 -27.94 -2.07
C ALA A 77 -20.77 -27.97 -3.62
N ASP A 78 -21.96 -28.09 -4.21
CA ASP A 78 -22.13 -28.59 -5.58
C ASP A 78 -21.83 -27.60 -6.73
N ASN A 79 -21.30 -26.40 -6.49
CA ASN A 79 -21.14 -25.40 -7.57
C ASN A 79 -19.92 -24.45 -7.56
N ASN A 80 -19.01 -24.46 -6.56
CA ASN A 80 -18.02 -23.37 -6.43
C ASN A 80 -16.53 -23.74 -6.33
N GLU A 81 -16.15 -25.03 -6.34
CA GLU A 81 -14.73 -25.46 -6.21
C GLU A 81 -13.78 -24.73 -7.20
N LEU A 82 -14.19 -24.57 -8.46
CA LEU A 82 -13.38 -23.89 -9.47
C LEU A 82 -13.20 -22.40 -9.18
N THR A 83 -14.23 -21.74 -8.64
CA THR A 83 -14.21 -20.32 -8.26
C THR A 83 -13.28 -20.11 -7.07
N GLU A 84 -13.33 -21.00 -6.08
CA GLU A 84 -12.44 -20.98 -4.92
C GLU A 84 -10.97 -21.20 -5.32
N LEU A 85 -10.72 -22.14 -6.24
CA LEU A 85 -9.40 -22.35 -6.84
C LEU A 85 -8.92 -21.12 -7.62
N GLN A 86 -9.78 -20.51 -8.44
CA GLN A 86 -9.45 -19.27 -9.18
C GLN A 86 -9.16 -18.08 -8.25
N ALA A 87 -9.83 -17.98 -7.11
CA ALA A 87 -9.61 -16.95 -6.10
C ALA A 87 -8.45 -17.23 -5.13
N THR A 88 -7.91 -18.45 -5.12
CA THR A 88 -6.84 -18.85 -4.19
C THR A 88 -5.52 -18.13 -4.52
N PRO A 89 -4.94 -17.34 -3.59
CA PRO A 89 -3.77 -16.50 -3.88
C PRO A 89 -2.44 -17.27 -3.94
N LEU A 90 -2.35 -18.44 -3.29
CA LEU A 90 -1.15 -19.29 -3.25
C LEU A 90 -1.54 -20.75 -3.49
N PHE A 91 -0.95 -21.40 -4.51
CA PHE A 91 -1.29 -22.78 -4.87
C PHE A 91 -0.05 -23.62 -5.21
N THR A 92 -0.11 -24.93 -4.98
CA THR A 92 0.98 -25.86 -5.31
C THR A 92 0.85 -26.42 -6.73
N ALA A 93 1.94 -26.95 -7.29
CA ALA A 93 1.90 -27.65 -8.58
C ALA A 93 0.88 -28.81 -8.67
N LYS A 94 0.51 -29.41 -7.53
CA LYS A 94 -0.53 -30.45 -7.44
C LYS A 94 -1.92 -29.85 -7.68
N VAL A 95 -2.22 -28.74 -7.01
CA VAL A 95 -3.46 -27.95 -7.18
C VAL A 95 -3.56 -27.40 -8.61
N GLN A 96 -2.46 -26.84 -9.14
CA GLN A 96 -2.35 -26.37 -10.52
C GLN A 96 -2.78 -27.45 -11.54
N LYS A 97 -2.29 -28.68 -11.35
CA LYS A 97 -2.56 -29.83 -12.22
C LYS A 97 -4.01 -30.32 -12.11
N GLN A 98 -4.57 -30.38 -10.90
CA GLN A 98 -5.97 -30.77 -10.68
C GLN A 98 -6.92 -29.73 -11.28
N ALA A 99 -6.72 -28.44 -10.99
CA ALA A 99 -7.53 -27.37 -11.57
C ALA A 99 -7.38 -27.31 -13.11
N GLY A 100 -6.18 -27.57 -13.62
CA GLY A 100 -5.91 -27.72 -15.05
C GLY A 100 -6.63 -28.92 -15.70
N ALA A 101 -6.91 -30.00 -14.96
CA ALA A 101 -7.74 -31.09 -15.46
C ALA A 101 -9.23 -30.73 -15.52
N MET A 102 -9.71 -29.84 -14.64
CA MET A 102 -11.12 -29.42 -14.58
C MET A 102 -11.46 -28.28 -15.55
N ALA A 103 -10.59 -27.27 -15.69
CA ALA A 103 -10.86 -26.07 -16.49
C ALA A 103 -9.75 -25.69 -17.48
N GLY A 104 -8.71 -26.53 -17.63
CA GLY A 104 -7.58 -26.23 -18.50
C GLY A 104 -6.87 -24.94 -18.11
N HIS A 105 -6.51 -24.14 -19.11
CA HIS A 105 -5.81 -22.87 -18.90
C HIS A 105 -6.70 -21.77 -18.29
N LYS A 106 -8.00 -22.02 -18.07
CA LYS A 106 -8.92 -21.09 -17.39
C LYS A 106 -8.86 -21.18 -15.86
N ALA A 107 -8.26 -22.23 -15.30
CA ALA A 107 -8.09 -22.38 -13.86
C ALA A 107 -7.16 -21.32 -13.25
N PHE A 108 -5.97 -21.16 -13.83
CA PHE A 108 -4.99 -20.16 -13.42
C PHE A 108 -4.51 -19.41 -14.66
N THR A 109 -5.08 -18.23 -14.92
CA THR A 109 -4.81 -17.45 -16.14
C THR A 109 -3.54 -16.62 -16.05
N GLN A 110 -3.08 -16.28 -14.84
CA GLN A 110 -1.87 -15.49 -14.62
C GLN A 110 -1.26 -15.81 -13.25
N TYR A 111 -0.04 -16.34 -13.23
CA TYR A 111 0.62 -16.80 -12.01
C TYR A 111 2.14 -16.87 -12.17
N GLY A 112 2.87 -16.90 -11.05
CA GLY A 112 4.34 -16.98 -11.05
C GLY A 112 4.88 -17.84 -9.92
N LEU A 113 6.07 -18.41 -10.10
CA LEU A 113 6.75 -19.19 -9.06
C LEU A 113 7.18 -18.26 -7.93
N LEU A 114 6.79 -18.60 -6.69
CA LEU A 114 7.12 -17.82 -5.50
C LEU A 114 8.14 -18.54 -4.61
N ALA A 115 7.96 -19.83 -4.39
CA ALA A 115 8.77 -20.60 -3.43
C ALA A 115 8.76 -22.11 -3.74
N ALA A 116 9.46 -22.88 -2.91
CA ALA A 116 9.38 -24.33 -2.86
C ALA A 116 9.24 -24.79 -1.40
N ASP A 117 8.50 -25.88 -1.17
CA ASP A 117 8.43 -26.53 0.15
C ASP A 117 9.82 -27.08 0.55
N ALA A 118 10.38 -26.50 1.61
CA ALA A 118 11.72 -26.82 2.11
C ALA A 118 11.82 -28.21 2.77
N SER A 119 10.70 -28.89 3.05
CA SER A 119 10.70 -30.30 3.51
C SER A 119 10.97 -31.29 2.36
N MET A 120 10.88 -30.84 1.11
CA MET A 120 10.92 -31.67 -0.08
C MET A 120 12.22 -31.47 -0.88
N ASP A 121 12.85 -32.58 -1.28
CA ASP A 121 14.03 -32.54 -2.16
C ASP A 121 13.61 -32.27 -3.61
N VAL A 122 13.77 -31.01 -4.05
CA VAL A 122 13.44 -30.51 -5.40
C VAL A 122 13.97 -31.38 -6.55
N ARG A 123 15.05 -32.14 -6.33
CA ARG A 123 15.68 -33.00 -7.35
C ARG A 123 14.94 -34.34 -7.56
N LYS A 124 13.94 -34.63 -6.72
CA LYS A 124 13.12 -35.86 -6.81
C LYS A 124 11.87 -35.69 -7.67
N ALA A 125 11.47 -34.45 -7.98
CA ALA A 125 10.40 -34.18 -8.95
C ALA A 125 10.79 -34.75 -10.32
N ARG A 126 9.86 -35.45 -10.97
CA ARG A 126 10.03 -36.08 -12.29
C ARG A 126 9.06 -35.53 -13.34
N SER A 127 7.94 -34.95 -12.90
CA SER A 127 6.91 -34.36 -13.76
C SER A 127 6.13 -33.28 -13.01
N PRO A 128 5.53 -32.30 -13.71
CA PRO A 128 4.69 -31.27 -13.08
C PRO A 128 3.57 -31.87 -12.23
N GLY A 129 3.45 -31.39 -10.99
CA GLY A 129 2.43 -31.80 -10.03
C GLY A 129 2.48 -33.30 -9.70
N ASP A 130 3.67 -33.89 -9.56
CA ASP A 130 3.84 -35.21 -8.94
C ASP A 130 4.01 -35.12 -7.40
N ALA A 131 4.22 -36.26 -6.75
CA ALA A 131 4.34 -36.34 -5.30
C ALA A 131 5.50 -35.49 -4.72
N HIS A 132 6.57 -35.27 -5.50
CA HIS A 132 7.81 -34.59 -5.14
C HIS A 132 7.96 -33.18 -5.75
N ASP A 133 7.04 -32.75 -6.61
CA ASP A 133 6.97 -31.36 -7.07
C ASP A 133 6.54 -30.44 -5.91
N SER A 134 7.50 -29.68 -5.39
CA SER A 134 7.38 -28.83 -4.21
C SER A 134 7.08 -27.36 -4.52
N ARG A 135 6.90 -27.01 -5.80
CA ARG A 135 6.71 -25.61 -6.24
C ARG A 135 5.42 -25.00 -5.71
N LEU A 136 5.55 -23.81 -5.14
CA LEU A 136 4.47 -22.94 -4.69
C LEU A 136 4.40 -21.72 -5.61
N PHE A 137 3.22 -21.46 -6.16
CA PHE A 137 2.95 -20.38 -7.09
C PHE A 137 2.09 -19.29 -6.44
N TYR A 138 2.34 -18.05 -6.83
CA TYR A 138 1.52 -16.88 -6.55
C TYR A 138 0.52 -16.67 -7.69
N ASN A 139 -0.78 -16.58 -7.36
CA ASN A 139 -1.87 -16.33 -8.30
C ASN A 139 -2.06 -14.81 -8.48
N ILE A 140 -1.46 -14.26 -9.53
CA ILE A 140 -1.51 -12.84 -9.86
C ILE A 140 -2.91 -12.42 -10.36
N ALA A 141 -3.72 -13.38 -10.84
CA ALA A 141 -5.10 -13.12 -11.25
C ALA A 141 -6.08 -12.98 -10.07
N ALA A 142 -5.72 -13.46 -8.88
CA ALA A 142 -6.52 -13.31 -7.67
C ALA A 142 -6.16 -12.01 -6.92
N PRO A 143 -7.13 -11.17 -6.55
CA PRO A 143 -6.89 -10.06 -5.63
C PRO A 143 -6.36 -10.58 -4.29
N SER A 144 -5.22 -10.06 -3.84
CA SER A 144 -4.59 -10.48 -2.58
C SER A 144 -3.91 -9.31 -1.87
N SER A 145 -3.66 -9.49 -0.57
CA SER A 145 -2.81 -8.62 0.24
C SER A 145 -1.78 -9.49 0.95
N ILE A 146 -0.52 -9.05 0.96
CA ILE A 146 0.61 -9.83 1.47
C ILE A 146 1.43 -8.95 2.42
N PHE A 147 1.65 -9.44 3.64
CA PHE A 147 2.51 -8.80 4.62
C PHE A 147 3.81 -9.61 4.78
N VAL A 148 4.96 -8.97 4.52
CA VAL A 148 6.27 -9.63 4.55
C VAL A 148 7.05 -9.15 5.77
N CYS A 149 7.14 -9.98 6.81
CA CYS A 149 7.87 -9.69 8.05
C CYS A 149 9.02 -10.67 8.30
N GLY A 150 9.91 -10.31 9.23
CA GLY A 150 11.14 -11.05 9.50
C GLY A 150 12.28 -10.13 9.97
N SER A 151 13.34 -10.73 10.50
CA SER A 151 14.53 -10.02 11.01
C SER A 151 15.26 -9.21 9.92
N GLN A 152 16.20 -8.36 10.32
CA GLN A 152 17.13 -7.73 9.38
C GLN A 152 17.92 -8.82 8.64
N GLY A 153 18.08 -8.68 7.32
CA GLY A 153 18.75 -9.68 6.48
C GLY A 153 17.93 -10.95 6.17
N SER A 154 16.67 -11.07 6.62
CA SER A 154 15.84 -12.28 6.37
C SER A 154 15.25 -12.38 4.94
N GLY A 155 15.74 -11.61 3.97
CA GLY A 155 15.26 -11.64 2.58
C GLY A 155 13.90 -10.99 2.31
N LYS A 156 13.37 -10.13 3.20
CA LYS A 156 12.06 -9.47 3.03
C LYS A 156 11.91 -8.77 1.66
N SER A 157 12.85 -7.89 1.36
CA SER A 157 12.93 -7.09 0.13
C SER A 157 13.18 -7.96 -1.12
N HIS A 158 13.87 -9.09 -0.97
CA HIS A 158 13.97 -10.12 -2.02
C HIS A 158 12.62 -10.76 -2.31
N THR A 159 11.87 -11.20 -1.29
CA THR A 159 10.50 -11.73 -1.45
C THR A 159 9.56 -10.70 -2.09
N LEU A 160 9.65 -9.43 -1.68
CA LEU A 160 8.91 -8.33 -2.32
C LEU A 160 9.29 -8.17 -3.80
N SER A 161 10.58 -8.23 -4.10
CA SER A 161 11.09 -8.15 -5.49
C SER A 161 10.61 -9.34 -6.35
N CYS A 162 10.57 -10.56 -5.80
CA CYS A 162 10.02 -11.74 -6.50
C CYS A 162 8.50 -11.63 -6.76
N LEU A 163 7.74 -10.99 -5.85
CA LEU A 163 6.32 -10.71 -6.08
C LEU A 163 6.13 -9.64 -7.18
N LEU A 164 6.95 -8.58 -7.15
CA LEU A 164 6.93 -7.53 -8.17
C LEU A 164 7.38 -8.04 -9.54
N GLU A 165 8.46 -8.83 -9.63
CA GLU A 165 8.92 -9.48 -10.86
C GLU A 165 7.79 -10.31 -11.48
N ASN A 166 7.15 -11.18 -10.70
CA ASN A 166 6.04 -12.00 -11.17
C ASN A 166 4.85 -11.16 -11.69
N CYS A 167 4.59 -9.99 -11.10
CA CYS A 167 3.54 -9.08 -11.56
C CYS A 167 3.88 -8.29 -12.84
N LEU A 168 5.17 -8.03 -13.10
CA LEU A 168 5.62 -6.99 -14.04
C LEU A 168 6.45 -7.53 -15.22
N LEU A 169 7.26 -8.56 -15.01
CA LEU A 169 8.27 -9.04 -15.95
C LEU A 169 7.97 -10.48 -16.37
N SER A 170 7.77 -10.71 -17.67
CA SER A 170 7.56 -12.05 -18.21
C SER A 170 8.88 -12.83 -18.20
N SER A 171 8.90 -14.00 -17.55
CA SER A 171 10.11 -14.82 -17.39
C SER A 171 9.77 -16.31 -17.37
N THR A 172 10.81 -17.18 -17.38
CA THR A 172 10.61 -18.63 -17.25
C THR A 172 10.01 -19.06 -15.91
N ALA A 173 9.89 -18.15 -14.93
CA ALA A 173 9.26 -18.41 -13.65
C ALA A 173 7.72 -18.23 -13.68
N ASN A 174 7.15 -17.58 -14.71
CA ASN A 174 5.74 -17.18 -14.70
C ASN A 174 4.99 -17.37 -16.02
N VAL A 175 3.67 -17.22 -15.92
CA VAL A 175 2.72 -17.10 -17.04
C VAL A 175 2.07 -15.74 -16.88
N LEU A 176 2.58 -14.74 -17.62
CA LEU A 176 2.21 -13.33 -17.49
C LEU A 176 1.64 -12.75 -18.80
N PRO A 177 0.43 -13.15 -19.24
CA PRO A 177 -0.17 -12.65 -20.48
C PRO A 177 -0.62 -11.18 -20.43
N ARG A 178 -0.83 -10.61 -19.23
CA ARG A 178 -1.20 -9.21 -19.00
C ARG A 178 -0.42 -8.66 -17.80
N SER A 179 0.80 -8.20 -18.03
CA SER A 179 1.61 -7.58 -16.98
C SER A 179 0.91 -6.38 -16.34
N LEU A 180 1.13 -6.21 -15.05
CA LEU A 180 0.51 -5.17 -14.24
C LEU A 180 1.25 -3.84 -14.45
N THR A 181 0.66 -2.75 -13.95
CA THR A 181 1.42 -1.55 -13.57
C THR A 181 1.66 -1.58 -12.05
N GLY A 182 2.86 -1.22 -11.62
CA GLY A 182 3.30 -1.28 -10.23
C GLY A 182 3.61 0.09 -9.65
N ILE A 183 3.26 0.29 -8.38
CA ILE A 183 3.76 1.41 -7.56
C ILE A 183 4.41 0.86 -6.28
N VAL A 184 5.62 1.31 -5.99
CA VAL A 184 6.33 1.05 -4.73
C VAL A 184 6.50 2.37 -4.00
N PHE A 185 6.11 2.40 -2.73
CA PHE A 185 6.42 3.48 -1.81
C PHE A 185 7.63 3.08 -0.96
N HIS A 186 8.63 3.95 -0.87
CA HIS A 186 9.80 3.76 -0.01
C HIS A 186 10.00 5.02 0.84
N TYR A 187 10.33 4.84 2.12
CA TYR A 187 10.61 5.93 3.05
C TYR A 187 11.63 5.46 4.08
N ASP A 188 12.82 6.06 4.07
CA ASP A 188 13.84 5.90 5.09
C ASP A 188 14.23 7.24 5.71
N THR A 189 14.38 7.24 7.03
CA THR A 189 14.84 8.38 7.83
C THR A 189 16.37 8.48 7.92
N PHE A 190 17.10 7.45 7.49
CA PHE A 190 18.56 7.39 7.54
C PHE A 190 19.29 7.88 6.27
N VAL A 191 18.62 8.64 5.40
CA VAL A 191 19.22 9.22 4.19
C VAL A 191 19.97 10.53 4.49
N THR A 192 21.10 10.75 3.82
CA THR A 192 21.91 11.97 3.91
C THR A 192 22.32 12.46 2.51
N ASP A 193 22.67 13.75 2.39
CA ASP A 193 23.16 14.35 1.13
C ASP A 193 24.40 13.65 0.55
N ALA A 194 25.15 12.90 1.38
CA ALA A 194 26.33 12.15 0.99
C ALA A 194 26.05 10.67 0.69
N GLY A 195 24.87 10.13 1.04
CA GLY A 195 24.52 8.73 0.83
C GLY A 195 23.25 8.27 1.55
N GLY A 196 22.65 7.24 0.96
CA GLY A 196 21.52 6.44 1.43
C GLY A 196 21.39 5.23 0.51
N GLU A 197 20.68 4.18 0.93
CA GLU A 197 20.39 3.02 0.08
C GLU A 197 19.13 3.29 -0.76
N PRO A 198 19.10 2.95 -2.06
CA PRO A 198 17.86 3.02 -2.85
C PRO A 198 16.92 1.89 -2.44
N CYS A 199 15.62 2.08 -2.64
CA CYS A 199 14.62 1.01 -2.57
C CYS A 199 15.09 -0.21 -3.38
N GLU A 200 15.16 -1.40 -2.76
CA GLU A 200 15.71 -2.59 -3.40
C GLU A 200 14.93 -2.99 -4.67
N ALA A 201 13.63 -2.70 -4.72
CA ALA A 201 12.78 -2.93 -5.90
C ALA A 201 13.27 -2.16 -7.15
N ALA A 202 14.09 -1.12 -7.00
CA ALA A 202 14.70 -0.43 -8.13
C ALA A 202 15.61 -1.34 -8.96
N TYR A 203 16.28 -2.32 -8.33
CA TYR A 203 17.19 -3.23 -9.04
C TYR A 203 16.48 -4.14 -10.06
N LEU A 204 15.14 -4.24 -10.01
CA LEU A 204 14.33 -4.91 -11.05
C LEU A 204 14.50 -4.28 -12.44
N ALA A 205 14.88 -3.00 -12.53
CA ALA A 205 15.21 -2.36 -13.81
C ALA A 205 16.63 -2.72 -14.28
N SER A 206 17.58 -2.93 -13.36
CA SER A 206 19.00 -3.14 -13.69
C SER A 206 19.34 -4.56 -14.18
N ASN A 207 18.86 -4.89 -15.37
CA ASN A 207 19.59 -5.86 -16.19
C ASN A 207 20.86 -5.17 -16.74
N SER A 208 22.01 -5.40 -16.09
CA SER A 208 23.38 -4.97 -16.44
C SER A 208 23.86 -3.50 -16.18
N ALA A 209 24.17 -3.20 -14.90
CA ALA A 209 25.31 -2.36 -14.41
C ALA A 209 25.24 -0.79 -14.24
N VAL A 210 25.18 -0.34 -12.95
CA VAL A 210 25.86 0.77 -12.19
C VAL A 210 26.45 2.04 -12.89
N LYS A 211 26.42 3.32 -12.39
CA LYS A 211 26.44 4.01 -11.04
C LYS A 211 25.77 5.41 -11.13
N LYS A 212 25.10 6.07 -10.15
CA LYS A 212 25.02 6.01 -8.66
C LYS A 212 23.55 6.00 -8.13
N VAL A 213 23.29 5.38 -6.97
CA VAL A 213 21.95 5.27 -6.32
C VAL A 213 20.87 4.87 -7.35
N TYR A 214 19.80 5.65 -7.59
CA TYR A 214 18.82 5.31 -8.64
C TYR A 214 19.34 5.57 -10.05
N ALA A 215 20.10 6.64 -10.27
CA ALA A 215 20.77 6.91 -11.54
C ALA A 215 21.92 5.91 -11.85
N ALA A 216 22.15 4.92 -10.98
CA ALA A 216 23.01 3.76 -11.25
C ALA A 216 22.33 2.71 -12.10
N ILE A 217 21.01 2.66 -12.06
CA ILE A 217 20.26 1.47 -12.37
C ILE A 217 19.79 1.64 -13.82
N PRO A 218 20.35 0.88 -14.79
CA PRO A 218 19.92 1.00 -16.17
C PRO A 218 18.42 0.79 -16.29
N GLY A 219 17.76 1.55 -17.15
CA GLY A 219 16.29 1.58 -17.25
C GLY A 219 15.58 2.50 -16.26
N VAL A 220 16.20 2.93 -15.15
CA VAL A 220 15.55 3.87 -14.21
C VAL A 220 15.61 5.31 -14.73
N THR A 221 14.45 5.94 -14.85
CA THR A 221 14.30 7.37 -15.15
C THR A 221 13.89 8.12 -13.89
N VAL A 222 14.84 8.80 -13.25
CA VAL A 222 14.57 9.64 -12.07
C VAL A 222 13.93 10.97 -12.50
N ARG A 223 12.85 11.39 -11.83
CA ARG A 223 12.20 12.70 -11.99
C ARG A 223 11.77 13.24 -10.62
N PRO A 224 11.71 14.56 -10.41
CA PRO A 224 11.12 15.12 -9.19
C PRO A 224 9.63 14.80 -9.13
N LEU A 225 9.13 14.46 -7.93
CA LEU A 225 7.68 14.39 -7.68
C LEU A 225 7.08 15.80 -7.86
N ARG A 226 6.14 15.93 -8.79
CA ARG A 226 5.48 17.21 -9.13
C ARG A 226 3.99 16.98 -9.34
N LEU A 227 3.16 17.74 -8.64
CA LEU A 227 1.72 17.73 -8.84
C LEU A 227 1.32 18.79 -9.87
N ASP A 228 0.52 18.40 -10.85
CA ASP A 228 -0.11 19.33 -11.79
C ASP A 228 -1.35 19.96 -11.14
N GLU A 229 -1.77 21.16 -11.56
CA GLU A 229 -2.99 21.78 -11.04
C GLU A 229 -4.25 20.94 -11.29
N LYS A 230 -4.29 20.11 -12.35
CA LYS A 230 -5.36 19.12 -12.59
C LYS A 230 -5.43 18.04 -11.49
N ASP A 231 -4.30 17.76 -10.83
CA ASP A 231 -4.15 16.72 -9.82
C ASP A 231 -4.64 17.23 -8.45
N LEU A 232 -4.85 18.53 -8.28
CA LEU A 232 -5.31 19.13 -7.04
C LEU A 232 -6.82 18.96 -6.85
N ASN A 233 -7.19 18.63 -5.61
CA ASN A 233 -8.57 18.65 -5.11
C ASN A 233 -8.55 19.04 -3.62
N THR A 234 -9.71 19.32 -3.04
CA THR A 234 -9.82 19.79 -1.65
C THR A 234 -9.07 18.91 -0.64
N LYS A 235 -9.19 17.58 -0.72
CA LYS A 235 -8.50 16.67 0.20
C LYS A 235 -6.97 16.73 0.03
N ARG A 236 -6.48 16.72 -1.21
CA ARG A 236 -5.05 16.80 -1.52
C ARG A 236 -4.45 18.15 -1.09
N MET A 237 -5.15 19.26 -1.34
CA MET A 237 -4.70 20.59 -0.93
C MET A 237 -4.66 20.74 0.59
N MET A 238 -5.68 20.28 1.32
CA MET A 238 -5.70 20.32 2.79
C MET A 238 -4.58 19.46 3.40
N GLY A 239 -4.32 18.27 2.85
CA GLY A 239 -3.21 17.41 3.28
C GLY A 239 -1.83 18.03 3.03
N LEU A 240 -1.58 18.60 1.84
CA LEU A 240 -0.32 19.30 1.52
C LEU A 240 -0.09 20.55 2.36
N MET A 241 -1.17 21.22 2.78
CA MET A 241 -1.11 22.32 3.73
C MET A 241 -0.86 21.86 5.18
N GLY A 242 -0.75 20.56 5.45
CA GLY A 242 -0.54 20.00 6.79
C GLY A 242 -1.73 20.24 7.73
N VAL A 243 -2.95 20.06 7.23
CA VAL A 243 -4.18 20.15 8.03
C VAL A 243 -4.66 18.74 8.33
N ASP A 244 -4.67 18.39 9.61
CA ASP A 244 -5.24 17.17 10.15
C ASP A 244 -6.75 17.33 10.42
N ASP A 245 -7.49 16.23 10.31
CA ASP A 245 -8.92 16.19 10.66
C ASP A 245 -9.16 16.19 12.20
N SER A 246 -8.10 16.36 13.00
CA SER A 246 -8.05 16.04 14.44
C SER A 246 -7.82 17.24 15.38
N ASN A 247 -8.05 18.48 14.94
CA ASN A 247 -8.22 19.63 15.84
C ASN A 247 -9.03 20.79 15.22
N SER A 248 -9.27 21.83 16.02
CA SER A 248 -10.06 23.01 15.63
C SER A 248 -9.45 23.76 14.43
N ILE A 249 -10.08 23.59 13.27
CA ILE A 249 -9.64 24.17 11.99
C ILE A 249 -9.55 25.71 12.11
N PRO A 250 -8.36 26.31 11.88
CA PRO A 250 -8.20 27.76 11.87
C PRO A 250 -9.15 28.47 10.89
N LEU A 251 -9.68 29.64 11.27
CA LEU A 251 -10.68 30.38 10.47
C LEU A 251 -10.26 30.63 9.00
N TYR A 252 -8.98 30.84 8.72
CA TYR A 252 -8.48 31.03 7.35
C TYR A 252 -8.59 29.76 6.50
N LEU A 253 -8.60 28.58 7.10
CA LEU A 253 -8.83 27.31 6.39
C LEU A 253 -10.31 27.06 6.11
N HIS A 254 -11.24 27.63 6.90
CA HIS A 254 -12.65 27.66 6.52
C HIS A 254 -12.91 28.57 5.30
N VAL A 255 -12.16 29.67 5.17
CA VAL A 255 -12.17 30.51 3.95
C VAL A 255 -11.64 29.71 2.74
N VAL A 256 -10.52 29.01 2.89
CA VAL A 256 -9.98 28.10 1.85
C VAL A 256 -10.99 27.00 1.48
N GLN A 257 -11.58 26.32 2.48
CA GLN A 257 -12.62 25.30 2.25
C GLN A 257 -13.84 25.86 1.51
N ARG A 258 -14.26 27.10 1.81
CA ARG A 258 -15.35 27.78 1.10
C ARG A 258 -14.97 28.01 -0.37
N ILE A 259 -13.85 28.66 -0.64
CA ILE A 259 -13.40 28.96 -2.01
C ILE A 259 -13.19 27.67 -2.84
N LEU A 260 -12.65 26.61 -2.25
CA LEU A 260 -12.50 25.31 -2.92
C LEU A 260 -13.85 24.62 -3.22
N ARG A 261 -14.87 24.84 -2.38
CA ARG A 261 -16.24 24.40 -2.64
C ARG A 261 -16.92 25.24 -3.73
N ASP A 262 -16.73 26.56 -3.70
CA ASP A 262 -17.32 27.48 -4.66
C ASP A 262 -16.75 27.20 -6.07
N LEU A 263 -15.42 27.04 -6.19
CA LEU A 263 -14.74 26.57 -7.42
C LEU A 263 -15.21 25.18 -7.89
N ARG A 264 -15.62 24.30 -6.97
CA ARG A 264 -16.15 22.98 -7.32
C ARG A 264 -17.56 23.05 -7.93
N LEU A 265 -18.38 23.99 -7.48
CA LEU A 265 -19.69 24.27 -8.09
C LEU A 265 -19.53 24.84 -9.51
N ASP A 266 -18.59 25.78 -9.69
CA ASP A 266 -18.22 26.31 -11.01
C ASP A 266 -17.79 25.20 -11.98
N GLN A 267 -16.92 24.28 -11.55
CA GLN A 267 -16.51 23.13 -12.35
C GLN A 267 -17.70 22.27 -12.79
N GLN A 268 -18.66 22.03 -11.90
CA GLN A 268 -19.83 21.20 -12.17
C GLN A 268 -20.81 21.89 -13.13
N ALA A 269 -21.05 23.20 -12.95
CA ALA A 269 -21.87 24.00 -13.85
C ALA A 269 -21.27 24.07 -15.27
N LEU A 270 -19.95 24.31 -15.38
CA LEU A 270 -19.24 24.34 -16.66
C LEU A 270 -19.24 22.96 -17.34
N ALA A 271 -19.01 21.87 -16.60
CA ALA A 271 -19.06 20.52 -17.14
C ALA A 271 -20.45 20.17 -17.71
N ALA A 272 -21.52 20.58 -17.02
CA ALA A 272 -22.90 20.39 -17.48
C ALA A 272 -23.24 21.19 -18.75
N ALA A 273 -22.69 22.41 -18.90
CA ALA A 273 -22.91 23.26 -20.07
C ALA A 273 -22.14 22.79 -21.31
N ASP A 274 -20.88 22.37 -21.15
CA ASP A 274 -19.99 21.97 -22.24
C ASP A 274 -20.19 20.50 -22.70
N GLY A 275 -21.04 19.74 -22.01
CA GLY A 275 -21.16 18.28 -22.20
C GLY A 275 -19.88 17.49 -21.85
N ARG A 276 -18.94 18.12 -21.15
CA ARG A 276 -17.61 17.55 -20.84
C ARG A 276 -17.64 16.76 -19.54
N ARG A 277 -16.91 15.64 -19.53
CA ARG A 277 -16.90 14.69 -18.40
C ARG A 277 -16.31 15.25 -17.10
N SER A 278 -15.46 16.27 -17.19
CA SER A 278 -14.93 17.06 -16.07
C SER A 278 -14.25 18.32 -16.60
N VAL A 279 -14.18 19.37 -15.78
CA VAL A 279 -13.31 20.55 -15.98
C VAL A 279 -12.22 20.49 -14.91
N PRO A 280 -10.92 20.59 -15.26
CA PRO A 280 -9.83 20.47 -14.30
C PRO A 280 -9.83 21.63 -13.28
N PHE A 281 -9.12 21.44 -12.17
CA PHE A 281 -8.88 22.52 -11.22
C PHE A 281 -7.88 23.55 -11.80
N GLN A 282 -8.02 24.81 -11.38
CA GLN A 282 -7.22 25.93 -11.88
C GLN A 282 -6.66 26.69 -10.68
N TYR A 283 -5.39 26.47 -10.36
CA TYR A 283 -4.75 27.01 -9.16
C TYR A 283 -4.69 28.55 -9.19
N ARG A 284 -4.53 29.13 -10.38
CA ARG A 284 -4.61 30.59 -10.58
C ARG A 284 -5.93 31.18 -10.08
N LYS A 285 -7.08 30.58 -10.43
CA LYS A 285 -8.40 31.04 -9.95
C LYS A 285 -8.53 30.98 -8.43
N PHE A 286 -7.96 29.94 -7.83
CA PHE A 286 -7.91 29.82 -6.37
C PHE A 286 -7.11 30.96 -5.73
N LYS A 287 -5.94 31.32 -6.27
CA LYS A 287 -5.15 32.47 -5.81
C LYS A 287 -5.91 33.79 -5.98
N GLU A 288 -6.53 34.00 -7.15
CA GLU A 288 -7.36 35.20 -7.45
C GLU A 288 -8.50 35.37 -6.44
N MET A 289 -9.21 34.30 -6.09
CA MET A 289 -10.26 34.34 -5.07
C MET A 289 -9.69 34.55 -3.65
N MET A 290 -8.60 33.86 -3.28
CA MET A 290 -7.98 33.99 -1.96
C MET A 290 -7.44 35.40 -1.67
N GLU A 291 -7.03 36.16 -2.68
CA GLU A 291 -6.60 37.56 -2.52
C GLU A 291 -7.75 38.58 -2.53
N SER A 292 -8.97 38.17 -2.90
CA SER A 292 -10.18 38.99 -2.74
C SER A 292 -10.79 38.92 -1.33
N GLU A 293 -10.22 38.10 -0.43
CA GLU A 293 -10.69 37.92 0.95
C GLU A 293 -9.96 38.86 1.91
N GLU A 294 -10.70 39.53 2.80
CA GLU A 294 -10.16 40.42 3.84
C GLU A 294 -9.55 39.64 5.02
N LEU A 295 -8.47 38.88 4.76
CA LEU A 295 -7.73 38.14 5.78
C LEU A 295 -6.86 39.07 6.62
N THR A 296 -6.99 38.96 7.94
CA THR A 296 -6.10 39.69 8.87
C THR A 296 -4.64 39.23 8.73
N PRO A 297 -3.62 40.05 9.08
CA PRO A 297 -2.21 39.63 9.01
C PRO A 297 -1.90 38.35 9.79
N ALA A 298 -2.60 38.11 10.91
CA ALA A 298 -2.48 36.90 11.73
C ALA A 298 -3.07 35.64 11.07
N GLN A 299 -3.97 35.80 10.09
CA GLN A 299 -4.50 34.73 9.24
C GLN A 299 -3.66 34.54 7.98
N ALA A 300 -3.24 35.63 7.34
CA ALA A 300 -2.49 35.62 6.08
C ALA A 300 -1.09 35.00 6.24
N ALA A 301 -0.37 35.28 7.33
CA ALA A 301 0.98 34.74 7.55
C ALA A 301 1.04 33.20 7.64
N PRO A 302 0.24 32.51 8.50
CA PRO A 302 0.24 31.05 8.55
C PRO A 302 -0.41 30.41 7.32
N LEU A 303 -1.42 31.05 6.71
CA LEU A 303 -1.95 30.62 5.41
C LEU A 303 -0.82 30.58 4.36
N LYS A 304 -0.02 31.65 4.26
CA LYS A 304 1.07 31.72 3.31
C LYS A 304 2.08 30.58 3.51
N GLN A 305 2.51 30.29 4.74
CA GLN A 305 3.43 29.18 5.02
C GLN A 305 2.89 27.82 4.55
N ARG A 306 1.58 27.58 4.71
CA ARG A 306 0.92 26.37 4.22
C ARG A 306 0.81 26.34 2.69
N LEU A 307 0.55 27.49 2.04
CA LEU A 307 0.55 27.60 0.58
C LEU A 307 1.96 27.44 -0.01
N ASP A 308 2.98 28.09 0.55
CA ASP A 308 4.39 27.94 0.16
C ASP A 308 4.82 26.45 0.23
N THR A 309 4.33 25.72 1.24
CA THR A 309 4.56 24.27 1.40
C THR A 309 3.87 23.46 0.29
N LEU A 310 2.59 23.74 -0.01
CA LEU A 310 1.84 23.10 -1.09
C LEU A 310 2.46 23.40 -2.48
N GLU A 311 2.78 24.66 -2.75
CA GLU A 311 3.41 25.13 -3.98
C GLU A 311 4.79 24.49 -4.20
N SER A 312 5.51 24.13 -3.13
CA SER A 312 6.81 23.43 -3.23
C SER A 312 6.73 22.07 -3.93
N PHE A 313 5.56 21.40 -3.89
CA PHE A 313 5.27 20.13 -4.56
C PHE A 313 4.61 20.30 -5.95
N MET A 314 4.16 21.49 -6.31
CA MET A 314 3.51 21.75 -7.61
C MET A 314 4.51 21.90 -8.77
N VAL A 315 4.03 21.82 -10.00
CA VAL A 315 4.75 22.34 -11.17
C VAL A 315 5.03 23.84 -10.98
N LYS A 316 6.30 24.25 -11.02
CA LYS A 316 6.75 25.62 -10.71
C LYS A 316 6.03 26.69 -11.55
N LYS A 317 5.77 26.39 -12.83
CA LYS A 317 5.04 27.29 -13.75
C LYS A 317 3.58 27.50 -13.34
N GLN A 318 2.91 26.49 -12.80
CA GLN A 318 1.51 26.62 -12.35
C GLN A 318 1.44 27.40 -11.04
N ALA A 319 2.23 27.01 -10.03
CA ALA A 319 2.29 27.70 -8.74
C ALA A 319 2.67 29.19 -8.88
N TYR A 320 3.77 29.50 -9.57
CA TYR A 320 4.28 30.87 -9.67
C TYR A 320 3.78 31.65 -10.90
N SER A 321 2.86 31.11 -11.69
CA SER A 321 2.17 31.86 -12.76
C SER A 321 1.54 33.16 -12.24
N TYR A 322 1.02 33.12 -11.01
CA TYR A 322 0.36 34.23 -10.36
C TYR A 322 1.33 35.38 -9.99
N ASN A 323 2.54 35.06 -9.52
CA ASN A 323 3.52 36.04 -9.07
C ASN A 323 4.23 36.77 -10.25
N PHE A 324 4.03 36.31 -11.49
CA PHE A 324 4.78 36.78 -12.67
C PHE A 324 4.02 37.83 -13.50
N LEU A 325 3.67 38.96 -12.87
CA LEU A 325 3.13 40.15 -13.53
C LEU A 325 4.20 40.92 -14.36
N THR A 326 5.02 40.21 -15.13
CA THR A 326 6.16 40.77 -15.88
C THR A 326 6.22 40.26 -17.33
N THR A 327 5.48 40.96 -18.20
CA THR A 327 6.03 41.63 -19.40
C THR A 327 7.13 40.94 -20.26
N GLU A 328 7.11 39.63 -20.49
CA GLU A 328 7.84 39.01 -21.61
C GLU A 328 6.90 38.26 -22.58
N ARG A 329 6.50 38.95 -23.67
CA ARG A 329 6.05 38.28 -24.91
C ARG A 329 7.27 37.69 -25.63
N GLY A 330 7.92 36.68 -25.03
CA GLY A 330 9.28 36.26 -25.35
C GLY A 330 9.50 34.78 -25.64
N SER A 331 9.17 34.35 -26.87
CA SER A 331 9.51 33.04 -27.47
C SER A 331 8.88 31.78 -26.85
N VAL A 332 8.59 30.79 -27.69
CA VAL A 332 8.17 29.45 -27.26
C VAL A 332 9.38 28.68 -26.75
N ARG A 333 9.74 28.89 -25.47
CA ARG A 333 10.75 28.07 -24.78
C ARG A 333 10.26 26.62 -24.76
N LYS A 334 11.13 25.67 -25.15
CA LYS A 334 10.86 24.22 -25.05
C LYS A 334 10.41 23.87 -23.63
N VAL A 335 9.31 23.13 -23.52
CA VAL A 335 8.86 22.50 -22.27
C VAL A 335 9.94 21.53 -21.80
N THR A 336 10.40 21.69 -20.56
CA THR A 336 11.35 20.78 -19.92
C THR A 336 10.60 19.69 -19.14
N PRO A 337 11.24 18.57 -18.75
CA PRO A 337 10.62 17.59 -17.86
C PRO A 337 10.19 18.16 -16.50
N ASP A 338 10.85 19.22 -16.02
CA ASP A 338 10.52 19.91 -14.76
C ASP A 338 9.31 20.85 -14.87
N ASP A 339 8.84 21.11 -16.11
CA ASP A 339 7.64 21.91 -16.41
C ASP A 339 6.36 21.05 -16.42
N LEU A 340 6.46 19.74 -16.16
CA LEU A 340 5.36 18.78 -16.22
C LEU A 340 5.11 18.14 -14.85
N GLY A 341 3.84 17.85 -14.56
CA GLY A 341 3.49 17.00 -13.42
C GLY A 341 3.93 15.55 -13.64
N THR A 342 4.00 14.79 -12.56
CA THR A 342 4.20 13.33 -12.58
C THR A 342 3.10 12.68 -13.43
N ASP A 343 3.51 11.85 -14.40
CA ASP A 343 2.57 11.09 -15.21
C ASP A 343 2.15 9.83 -14.45
N TRP A 344 0.86 9.73 -14.16
CA TRP A 344 0.24 8.60 -13.49
C TRP A 344 -0.42 7.61 -14.47
N THR A 345 -0.38 7.89 -15.78
CA THR A 345 -1.03 7.06 -16.81
C THR A 345 -0.54 5.62 -16.71
N PRO A 346 -1.42 4.62 -16.51
CA PRO A 346 -0.99 3.24 -16.24
C PRO A 346 -0.37 2.60 -17.48
N GLN A 347 0.84 2.06 -17.33
CA GLN A 347 1.55 1.33 -18.39
C GLN A 347 1.88 -0.08 -17.91
N ALA A 348 1.61 -1.09 -18.76
CA ALA A 348 1.91 -2.49 -18.46
C ALA A 348 3.43 -2.70 -18.38
N SER A 349 3.89 -3.54 -17.44
CA SER A 349 5.31 -3.75 -17.11
C SER A 349 6.06 -2.51 -16.57
N GLN A 350 5.38 -1.41 -16.24
CA GLN A 350 6.01 -0.25 -15.61
C GLN A 350 5.99 -0.36 -14.08
N LEU A 351 7.11 -0.03 -13.44
CA LEU A 351 7.23 0.18 -12.00
C LEU A 351 7.54 1.65 -11.70
N THR A 352 6.67 2.30 -10.95
CA THR A 352 6.88 3.65 -10.41
C THR A 352 7.31 3.55 -8.96
N ILE A 353 8.52 4.03 -8.64
CA ILE A 353 9.01 4.10 -7.26
C ILE A 353 8.82 5.53 -6.75
N VAL A 354 7.95 5.71 -5.76
CA VAL A 354 7.75 6.96 -5.05
C VAL A 354 8.61 6.91 -3.79
N ASP A 355 9.85 7.37 -3.93
CA ASP A 355 10.77 7.53 -2.82
C ASP A 355 10.49 8.85 -2.08
N LEU A 356 10.15 8.75 -0.80
CA LEU A 356 9.82 9.87 0.09
C LEU A 356 10.97 10.18 1.06
N SER A 357 12.10 9.48 0.95
CA SER A 357 13.26 9.53 1.84
C SER A 357 14.07 10.81 1.64
N CYS A 358 13.67 11.88 2.31
CA CYS A 358 14.29 13.19 2.18
C CYS A 358 14.49 13.83 3.56
N PRO A 359 15.68 14.36 3.91
CA PRO A 359 15.93 15.02 5.20
C PRO A 359 15.00 16.19 5.53
N CYS A 360 14.30 16.75 4.54
CA CYS A 360 13.34 17.84 4.70
C CYS A 360 11.87 17.37 4.80
N VAL A 361 11.59 16.07 4.60
CA VAL A 361 10.24 15.49 4.65
C VAL A 361 10.07 14.77 5.99
N LYS A 362 9.04 15.14 6.75
CA LYS A 362 8.66 14.48 8.01
C LYS A 362 7.72 13.30 7.72
N ALA A 363 7.57 12.38 8.68
CA ALA A 363 6.62 11.27 8.60
C ALA A 363 5.20 11.73 8.23
N ASP A 364 4.65 12.75 8.90
CA ASP A 364 3.32 13.32 8.60
C ASP A 364 3.19 13.78 7.12
N THR A 365 4.27 14.35 6.58
CA THR A 365 4.37 14.80 5.18
C THR A 365 4.52 13.62 4.23
N ALA A 366 5.33 12.61 4.58
CA ALA A 366 5.47 11.37 3.81
C ALA A 366 4.13 10.60 3.75
N CYS A 367 3.44 10.46 4.87
CA CYS A 367 2.11 9.84 4.94
C CYS A 367 1.04 10.64 4.17
N SER A 368 1.14 11.97 4.15
CA SER A 368 0.31 12.81 3.27
C SER A 368 0.60 12.55 1.79
N LEU A 369 1.88 12.56 1.40
CA LEU A 369 2.31 12.32 0.02
C LEU A 369 1.98 10.89 -0.47
N PHE A 370 2.15 9.88 0.38
CA PHE A 370 1.72 8.50 0.16
C PHE A 370 0.24 8.44 -0.20
N ASN A 371 -0.64 9.02 0.63
CA ASN A 371 -2.07 9.05 0.40
C ASN A 371 -2.44 9.77 -0.91
N ILE A 372 -1.76 10.88 -1.23
CA ILE A 372 -1.98 11.65 -2.47
C ILE A 372 -1.57 10.84 -3.70
N CYS A 373 -0.37 10.25 -3.71
CA CYS A 373 0.16 9.48 -4.82
C CYS A 373 -0.61 8.17 -5.04
N LEU A 374 -0.99 7.47 -3.97
CA LEU A 374 -1.81 6.26 -4.04
C LEU A 374 -3.21 6.59 -4.61
N SER A 375 -3.83 7.69 -4.18
CA SER A 375 -5.08 8.20 -4.75
C SER A 375 -4.93 8.54 -6.25
N LEU A 376 -3.85 9.21 -6.66
CA LEU A 376 -3.58 9.53 -8.06
C LEU A 376 -3.36 8.29 -8.94
N PHE A 377 -2.66 7.28 -8.44
CA PHE A 377 -2.46 5.99 -9.12
C PHE A 377 -3.76 5.17 -9.21
N LEU A 378 -4.61 5.21 -8.17
CA LEU A 378 -5.86 4.44 -8.14
C LEU A 378 -7.00 5.10 -8.94
N GLU A 379 -7.03 6.42 -9.08
CA GLU A 379 -8.06 7.16 -9.84
C GLU A 379 -7.97 6.99 -11.37
N GLN A 380 -6.89 6.40 -11.88
CA GLN A 380 -6.73 6.14 -13.31
C GLN A 380 -7.71 5.08 -13.83
N ASP A 381 -7.82 4.95 -15.16
CA ASP A 381 -8.56 3.86 -15.80
C ASP A 381 -7.98 2.49 -15.40
N SER A 382 -8.80 1.64 -14.77
CA SER A 382 -8.44 0.28 -14.33
C SER A 382 -8.92 -0.81 -15.29
N SER A 383 -9.67 -0.47 -16.34
CA SER A 383 -10.36 -1.44 -17.22
C SER A 383 -9.43 -2.31 -18.07
N ARG A 384 -8.17 -1.90 -18.28
CA ARG A 384 -7.22 -2.58 -19.18
C ARG A 384 -6.00 -3.22 -18.49
N ILE A 385 -5.53 -2.66 -17.39
CA ILE A 385 -4.23 -3.00 -16.78
C ILE A 385 -4.43 -3.21 -15.27
N GLY A 386 -4.06 -4.40 -14.78
CA GLY A 386 -4.07 -4.73 -13.36
C GLY A 386 -3.00 -3.95 -12.58
N ARG A 387 -3.15 -3.85 -11.26
CA ARG A 387 -2.28 -3.01 -10.42
C ARG A 387 -1.67 -3.80 -9.28
N VAL A 388 -0.40 -3.52 -8.99
CA VAL A 388 0.28 -3.94 -7.75
C VAL A 388 0.72 -2.70 -6.98
N VAL A 389 0.42 -2.68 -5.68
CA VAL A 389 0.84 -1.63 -4.74
C VAL A 389 1.74 -2.28 -3.70
N ALA A 390 2.90 -1.68 -3.46
CA ALA A 390 3.88 -2.16 -2.50
C ALA A 390 4.34 -1.02 -1.59
N LEU A 391 4.58 -1.34 -0.32
CA LEU A 391 5.26 -0.47 0.63
C LEU A 391 6.55 -1.18 1.04
N ASP A 392 7.69 -0.60 0.67
CA ASP A 392 9.01 -1.01 1.10
C ASP A 392 9.37 -0.30 2.41
N GLU A 393 10.10 -0.99 3.28
CA GLU A 393 10.38 -0.54 4.67
C GLU A 393 9.15 0.00 5.43
N ALA A 394 7.97 -0.58 5.18
CA ALA A 394 6.64 -0.14 5.62
C ALA A 394 6.47 0.11 7.15
N HIS A 395 7.41 -0.34 7.96
CA HIS A 395 7.45 -0.14 9.41
C HIS A 395 8.00 1.25 9.83
N LYS A 396 8.40 2.10 8.88
CA LYS A 396 8.92 3.47 9.10
C LYS A 396 7.87 4.57 8.91
N TYR A 397 6.67 4.24 8.43
CA TYR A 397 5.54 5.15 8.21
C TYR A 397 4.73 5.42 9.49
#